data_AF-A0A4Y1RUB5-F1
#
_entry.id   AF-A0A4Y1RUB5-F1
#
_cell.length_a   1.000
_cell.length_b   1.000
_cell.length_c   1.000
_cell.angle_alpha   90.00
_cell.angle_beta   90.00
_cell.angle_gamma   90.00
#
_symmetry.space_group_name_H-M   'P 1'
#
loop_
_entity.id
_entity.type
_entity.pdbx_description
1 polymer ?
#
loop_
_entity_poly.entity_id
_entity_poly.type
_entity_poly.pdbx_seq_one_letter_code
_entity_poly.pdbx_strand_id
1 'polypeptide(L)'
;MDGLWSSCGDERIIVFTTNHKDRLEPALLRPGRMDVHIHMSYCTPYAFKVLASNYLGVQDLDRHPLYGEIAGLLESTEVAPAEVCEELLKRDDDVDDDDVDAALEGVVKFLKLKKLEGDNNNIDEPEFQEGKRQDVDVSVNDDDSESSST
;
A
#
# COMPACT_ATOMS: atom_id res chain seq x y z
N MET A 1 -14.93 -4.65 -19.99
CA MET A 1 -13.85 -3.64 -19.89
C MET A 1 -13.39 -3.10 -21.25
N ASP A 2 -13.59 -3.81 -22.37
CA ASP A 2 -13.03 -3.45 -23.69
C ASP A 2 -13.58 -2.16 -24.35
N GLY A 3 -14.72 -1.64 -23.89
CA GLY A 3 -15.33 -0.40 -24.42
C GLY A 3 -14.81 0.91 -23.79
N LEU A 4 -14.00 0.85 -22.73
CA LEU A 4 -13.43 2.05 -22.09
C LEU A 4 -12.16 2.57 -22.78
N TRP A 5 -11.48 1.71 -23.54
CA TRP A 5 -10.22 2.03 -24.22
C TRP A 5 -10.38 2.33 -25.71
N SER A 6 -11.60 2.21 -26.24
CA SER A 6 -11.91 2.40 -27.66
C SER A 6 -12.40 3.81 -28.01
N SER A 7 -12.32 4.80 -27.11
CA SER A 7 -12.77 6.17 -27.44
C SER A 7 -11.73 6.90 -28.28
N CYS A 8 -11.85 6.79 -29.60
CA CYS A 8 -11.07 7.56 -30.57
C CYS A 8 -11.38 9.06 -30.42
N GLY A 9 -10.54 9.80 -29.68
CA GLY A 9 -10.57 11.27 -29.66
C GLY A 9 -10.29 11.95 -28.31
N ASP A 10 -10.45 11.26 -27.18
CA ASP A 10 -10.20 11.83 -25.85
C ASP A 10 -8.98 11.16 -25.21
N GLU A 11 -7.95 11.95 -24.90
CA GLU A 11 -6.84 11.53 -24.06
C GLU A 11 -7.35 11.33 -22.62
N ARG A 12 -7.27 10.11 -22.09
CA ARG A 12 -7.77 9.76 -20.75
C ARG A 12 -6.66 9.11 -19.92
N ILE A 13 -6.53 9.56 -18.67
CA ILE A 13 -5.70 8.90 -17.65
C ILE A 13 -6.64 8.12 -16.73
N ILE A 14 -6.38 6.83 -16.56
CA ILE A 14 -7.16 5.96 -15.66
C ILE A 14 -6.24 5.50 -14.52
N VAL A 15 -6.64 5.74 -13.28
CA VAL A 15 -5.91 5.32 -12.09
C VAL A 15 -6.66 4.20 -11.40
N PHE A 16 -5.96 3.10 -11.14
CA PHE A 16 -6.46 1.96 -10.36
C PHE A 16 -5.64 1.84 -9.08
N THR A 17 -6.28 1.46 -7.98
CA THR A 17 -5.64 1.18 -6.70
C THR A 17 -5.95 -0.25 -6.27
N THR A 18 -4.99 -0.94 -5.66
CA THR A 18 -5.18 -2.27 -5.07
C THR A 18 -4.20 -2.47 -3.93
N ASN A 19 -4.64 -3.17 -2.88
CA ASN A 19 -3.76 -3.64 -1.81
C ASN A 19 -3.13 -5.00 -2.14
N HIS A 20 -3.65 -5.70 -3.17
CA HIS A 20 -3.23 -7.06 -3.54
C HIS A 20 -2.95 -7.12 -5.04
N LYS A 21 -1.75 -6.68 -5.44
CA LYS A 21 -1.32 -6.70 -6.85
C LYS A 21 -1.15 -8.12 -7.38
N ASP A 22 -0.73 -9.05 -6.52
CA ASP A 22 -0.55 -10.47 -6.77
C ASP A 22 -1.85 -11.20 -7.15
N ARG A 23 -3.00 -10.68 -6.72
CA ARG A 23 -4.33 -11.24 -7.04
C ARG A 23 -4.90 -10.74 -8.36
N LEU A 24 -4.22 -9.82 -9.04
CA LEU A 24 -4.66 -9.32 -10.34
C LEU A 24 -4.26 -10.29 -11.45
N GLU A 25 -5.19 -10.50 -12.38
CA GLU A 25 -4.93 -11.25 -13.61
C GLU A 25 -3.70 -10.68 -14.35
N PRO A 26 -2.68 -11.48 -14.68
CA PRO A 26 -1.49 -11.00 -15.38
C PRO A 26 -1.80 -10.33 -16.73
N ALA A 27 -2.94 -10.67 -17.34
CA ALA A 27 -3.42 -10.04 -18.55
C ALA A 27 -3.79 -8.55 -18.37
N LEU A 28 -4.09 -8.08 -17.15
CA LEU A 28 -4.37 -6.68 -16.85
C LEU A 28 -3.10 -5.83 -16.71
N LEU A 29 -1.99 -6.44 -16.28
CA LEU A 29 -0.71 -5.79 -16.04
C LEU A 29 0.15 -5.63 -17.31
N ARG A 30 -0.39 -6.02 -18.48
CA ARG A 30 0.33 -5.91 -19.76
C ARG A 30 0.35 -4.46 -20.25
N PRO A 31 1.40 -4.06 -20.98
CA PRO A 31 1.43 -2.77 -21.66
C PRO A 31 0.22 -2.56 -22.57
N GLY A 32 -0.29 -1.32 -22.64
CA GLY A 32 -1.55 -0.93 -23.27
C GLY A 32 -2.78 -1.03 -22.36
N ARG A 33 -2.60 -1.43 -21.10
CA ARG A 33 -3.67 -1.60 -20.11
C ARG A 33 -3.33 -0.88 -18.80
N MET A 34 -2.40 -1.46 -18.03
CA MET A 34 -1.82 -0.87 -16.82
C MET A 34 -0.33 -0.73 -17.03
N ASP A 35 0.07 0.41 -17.59
CA ASP A 35 1.45 0.64 -18.04
C ASP A 35 2.40 1.04 -16.91
N VAL A 36 1.90 1.80 -15.94
CA VAL A 36 2.69 2.36 -14.84
C VAL A 36 2.22 1.76 -13.51
N HIS A 37 3.16 1.18 -12.77
CA HIS A 37 2.90 0.60 -11.46
C HIS A 37 3.71 1.34 -10.39
N ILE A 38 3.01 1.96 -9.44
CA ILE A 38 3.61 2.65 -8.30
C ILE A 38 3.26 1.86 -7.04
N HIS A 39 4.28 1.45 -6.28
CA HIS A 39 4.11 0.82 -4.98
C HIS A 39 4.10 1.90 -3.89
N MET A 40 3.00 2.01 -3.15
CA MET A 40 2.85 2.95 -2.03
C MET A 40 3.21 2.22 -0.73
N SER A 41 4.47 2.33 -0.30
CA SER A 41 4.98 1.65 0.89
C SER A 41 4.60 2.36 2.20
N TYR A 42 4.96 1.73 3.32
CA TYR A 42 4.92 2.33 4.65
C TYR A 42 5.79 3.60 4.78
N CYS A 43 5.53 4.35 5.85
CA CYS A 43 6.16 5.63 6.14
C CYS A 43 7.63 5.44 6.51
N THR A 44 8.53 6.02 5.71
CA THR A 44 9.96 6.01 5.96
C THR A 44 10.38 7.30 6.70
N PRO A 45 11.57 7.35 7.33
CA PRO A 45 12.10 8.58 7.91
C PRO A 45 12.18 9.75 6.91
N TYR A 46 12.38 9.43 5.62
CA TYR A 46 12.34 10.42 4.53
C TYR A 46 10.91 10.91 4.26
N ALA A 47 9.94 9.99 4.16
CA ALA A 47 8.53 10.37 3.96
C ALA A 47 8.03 11.23 5.14
N PHE A 48 8.44 10.89 6.36
CA PHE A 48 8.14 11.67 7.56
C PHE A 48 8.68 13.11 7.49
N LYS A 49 9.92 13.32 7.03
CA LYS A 49 10.46 14.67 6.81
C LYS A 49 9.59 15.50 5.86
N VAL A 50 9.11 14.88 4.78
CA VAL A 50 8.23 15.54 3.82
C VAL A 50 6.89 15.88 4.48
N LEU A 51 6.30 14.97 5.26
CA LEU A 51 5.07 15.24 6.01
C LEU A 51 5.27 16.38 7.02
N ALA A 52 6.30 16.33 7.85
CA ALA A 52 6.60 17.37 8.84
C ALA A 52 6.86 18.74 8.18
N SER A 53 7.56 18.76 7.05
CA SER A 53 7.76 20.00 6.29
C SER A 53 6.45 20.56 5.72
N ASN A 54 5.58 19.69 5.18
CA ASN A 54 4.32 20.10 4.58
C ASN A 54 3.28 20.59 5.60
N TYR A 55 3.23 19.96 6.78
CA TYR A 55 2.18 20.20 7.77
C TYR A 55 2.62 21.11 8.93
N LEU A 56 3.88 21.01 9.37
CA LEU A 56 4.42 21.80 10.49
C LEU A 56 5.40 22.90 10.05
N GLY A 57 5.72 22.98 8.75
CA GLY A 57 6.65 24.00 8.23
C GLY A 57 8.11 23.82 8.66
N VAL A 58 8.46 22.66 9.22
CA VAL A 58 9.83 22.38 9.73
C VAL A 58 10.76 22.06 8.58
N GLN A 59 11.74 22.93 8.32
CA GLN A 59 12.72 22.72 7.24
C GLN A 59 13.96 21.93 7.67
N ASP A 60 14.30 21.94 8.96
CA ASP A 60 15.53 21.33 9.50
C ASP A 60 15.21 20.35 10.64
N LEU A 61 14.44 19.30 10.30
CA LEU A 61 14.00 18.29 11.25
C LEU A 61 15.16 17.46 11.82
N ASP A 62 16.29 17.38 11.09
CA ASP A 62 17.48 16.62 11.52
C ASP A 62 18.09 17.14 12.83
N ARG A 63 17.88 18.43 13.14
CA ARG A 63 18.36 19.04 14.39
C ARG A 63 17.38 18.89 15.55
N HIS A 64 16.18 18.39 15.27
CA HIS A 64 15.16 18.22 16.29
C HIS A 64 15.51 17.05 17.23
N PRO A 65 15.51 17.24 18.56
CA PRO A 65 15.89 16.18 19.51
C PRO A 65 15.10 14.88 19.35
N LEU A 66 13.82 14.98 18.99
CA LEU A 66 12.94 13.81 18.80
C LEU A 66 13.12 13.11 17.46
N TYR A 67 13.76 13.72 16.46
CA TYR A 67 13.83 13.15 15.12
C TYR A 67 14.59 11.82 15.09
N GLY A 68 15.69 11.72 15.83
CA GLY A 68 16.46 10.47 15.91
C GLY A 68 15.65 9.30 16.46
N GLU A 69 14.79 9.56 17.44
CA GLU A 69 13.89 8.56 18.00
C GLU A 69 12.78 8.17 17.01
N ILE A 70 12.14 9.17 16.38
CA ILE A 70 11.08 8.93 15.38
C ILE A 70 11.63 8.13 14.20
N ALA A 71 12.81 8.48 13.68
CA ALA A 71 13.44 7.77 12.58
C ALA A 71 13.68 6.29 12.93
N GLY A 72 14.24 6.00 14.11
CA GLY A 72 14.46 4.61 14.55
C GLY A 72 13.16 3.84 14.78
N LEU A 73 12.09 4.50 15.23
CA LEU A 73 10.77 3.88 15.37
C LEU A 73 10.15 3.57 14.00
N LEU A 74 10.22 4.48 13.03
CA LEU A 74 9.72 4.26 11.66
C LEU A 74 10.49 3.17 10.92
N GLU A 75 11.77 2.96 11.24
CA GLU A 75 12.57 1.86 10.67
C GLU A 75 12.19 0.49 11.24
N SER A 76 11.57 0.44 12.42
CA SER A 76 11.24 -0.81 13.12
C SER A 76 9.75 -1.10 13.26
N THR A 77 8.89 -0.24 12.71
CA THR A 77 7.44 -0.36 12.80
C THR A 77 6.80 -0.04 11.45
N GLU A 78 5.91 -0.91 10.98
CA GLU A 78 5.13 -0.67 9.76
C GLU A 78 3.94 0.25 10.04
N VAL A 79 4.02 1.48 9.52
CA VAL A 79 2.99 2.51 9.72
C VAL A 79 2.67 3.18 8.40
N ALA A 80 1.38 3.34 8.07
CA ALA A 80 0.97 4.03 6.87
C ALA A 80 1.26 5.54 7.00
N PRO A 81 1.72 6.22 5.93
CA PRO A 81 1.94 7.66 5.95
C PRO A 81 0.71 8.47 6.40
N ALA A 82 -0.50 7.97 6.11
CA ALA A 82 -1.75 8.60 6.52
C ALA A 82 -1.95 8.61 8.04
N GLU A 83 -1.56 7.54 8.74
CA GLU A 83 -1.67 7.47 10.21
C GLU A 83 -0.71 8.45 10.88
N VAL A 84 0.52 8.56 10.36
CA VAL A 84 1.49 9.55 10.87
C VAL A 84 1.00 10.97 10.60
N CYS A 85 0.39 11.21 9.44
CA CYS A 85 -0.22 12.49 9.10
C CYS A 85 -1.36 12.85 10.05
N GLU A 86 -2.21 11.88 10.41
CA GLU A 86 -3.26 12.08 11.39
C GLU A 86 -2.70 12.53 12.74
N GLU A 87 -1.66 11.86 13.25
CA GLU A 87 -1.00 12.26 14.50
C GLU A 87 -0.38 13.67 14.43
N LEU A 88 0.23 14.04 13.30
CA LEU A 88 0.80 15.38 13.11
C LEU A 88 -0.26 16.49 13.09
N LEU A 89 -1.50 16.16 12.74
CA LEU A 89 -2.61 17.10 12.58
C LEU A 89 -3.59 17.07 13.76
N LYS A 90 -3.34 16.26 14.78
CA LYS A 90 -4.15 16.27 15.99
C LYS A 90 -4.04 17.65 16.65
N ARG A 91 -5.20 18.28 16.84
CA ARG A 91 -5.34 19.52 17.57
C ARG A 91 -5.77 19.19 18.98
N ASP A 92 -5.05 19.74 19.95
CA ASP A 92 -5.51 19.77 21.32
C ASP A 92 -6.21 21.11 21.54
N ASP A 93 -7.47 21.09 21.99
CA ASP A 93 -8.29 22.30 22.20
C ASP A 93 -7.67 23.30 23.22
N ASP A 94 -6.65 22.86 23.98
CA ASP A 94 -5.98 23.60 25.05
C ASP A 94 -4.53 24.03 24.71
N VAL A 95 -4.01 23.72 23.52
CA VAL A 95 -2.62 24.01 23.10
C VAL A 95 -2.64 24.87 21.84
N ASP A 96 -1.66 25.78 21.70
CA ASP A 96 -1.50 26.55 20.46
C ASP A 96 -1.24 25.58 19.29
N ASP A 97 -2.08 25.62 18.25
CA ASP A 97 -2.05 24.76 17.04
C ASP A 97 -0.68 24.74 16.30
N ASP A 98 0.25 25.63 16.68
CA ASP A 98 1.58 25.78 16.10
C ASP A 98 2.70 25.10 16.92
N ASP A 99 2.39 24.36 17.99
CA ASP A 99 3.41 23.66 18.79
C ASP A 99 3.93 22.40 18.09
N VAL A 100 5.02 22.58 17.34
CA VAL A 100 5.78 21.53 16.68
C VAL A 100 6.26 20.46 17.66
N ASP A 101 6.67 20.85 18.87
CA ASP A 101 7.21 19.92 19.86
C ASP A 101 6.08 18.98 20.34
N ALA A 102 4.90 19.52 20.62
CA ALA A 102 3.73 18.75 21.01
C ALA A 102 3.30 17.74 19.92
N ALA A 103 3.27 18.16 18.65
CA ALA A 103 2.93 17.27 17.54
C ALA A 103 3.94 16.13 17.39
N LEU A 104 5.25 16.42 17.48
CA LEU A 104 6.30 15.41 17.39
C LEU A 104 6.29 14.45 18.59
N GLU A 105 5.99 14.94 19.79
CA GLU A 105 5.77 14.08 20.96
C GLU A 105 4.58 13.14 20.78
N GLY A 106 3.48 13.64 20.19
CA GLY A 106 2.31 12.84 19.82
C GLY A 106 2.70 11.68 18.91
N VAL A 107 3.46 11.97 17.84
CA VAL A 107 3.99 10.95 16.92
C VAL A 107 4.87 9.93 17.65
N VAL A 108 5.78 10.35 18.55
CA VAL A 108 6.61 9.41 19.33
C VAL A 108 5.75 8.48 20.19
N LYS A 109 4.74 9.02 20.89
CA LYS A 109 3.83 8.23 21.73
C LYS A 109 3.07 7.20 20.89
N PHE A 110 2.52 7.63 19.76
CA PHE A 110 1.81 6.77 18.81
C PHE A 110 2.69 5.64 18.28
N LEU A 111 3.90 5.96 17.80
CA LEU A 111 4.82 4.96 17.25
C LEU A 111 5.28 3.93 18.28
N LYS A 112 5.49 4.34 19.54
CA LYS A 112 5.80 3.43 20.65
C LYS A 112 4.65 2.48 20.95
N LEU A 113 3.42 2.99 20.99
CA LEU A 113 2.24 2.17 21.22
C LEU A 113 2.07 1.13 20.10
N LYS A 114 2.19 1.57 18.85
CA LYS A 114 2.06 0.71 17.68
C LYS A 114 3.13 -0.39 17.63
N LYS A 115 4.35 -0.07 18.07
CA LYS A 115 5.42 -1.06 18.20
C LYS A 115 5.10 -2.15 19.24
N LEU A 116 4.58 -1.75 20.40
CA LEU A 116 4.15 -2.70 21.44
C LEU A 116 3.02 -3.62 20.98
N GLU A 117 2.08 -3.10 20.18
CA GLU A 117 1.00 -3.90 19.59
C GLU A 117 1.53 -4.92 18.56
N GLY A 118 2.47 -4.50 17.70
CA GLY A 118 3.13 -5.38 16.73
C GLY A 118 3.91 -6.53 17.39
N ASP A 119 4.61 -6.24 18.49
CA ASP A 119 5.37 -7.26 19.23
C ASP A 119 4.46 -8.33 19.87
N ASN A 120 3.24 -7.97 20.28
CA ASN A 120 2.30 -8.88 20.91
C ASN A 120 1.53 -9.77 19.91
N ASN A 121 1.37 -9.33 18.66
CA ASN A 121 0.61 -10.06 17.64
C ASN A 121 1.41 -11.16 16.91
N ASN A 122 2.72 -11.26 17.14
CA ASN A 122 3.59 -12.28 16.53
C ASN A 122 3.41 -13.72 17.09
N ILE A 123 2.31 -14.02 17.80
CA ILE A 123 2.05 -15.35 18.38
C ILE A 123 1.06 -16.19 17.56
N ASP A 124 0.24 -15.62 16.67
CA ASP A 124 -0.80 -16.38 15.95
C ASP A 124 -0.95 -15.97 14.47
N GLU A 125 -0.07 -16.44 13.59
CA GLU A 125 -0.44 -16.60 12.16
C GLU A 125 -0.32 -18.06 11.72
N PRO A 126 -1.43 -18.75 11.39
CA PRO A 126 -1.38 -20.08 10.80
C PRO A 126 -0.95 -20.01 9.33
N GLU A 127 0.13 -20.73 8.99
CA GLU A 127 0.55 -21.00 7.61
C GLU A 127 -0.61 -21.60 6.79
N PHE A 128 -1.18 -20.83 5.85
CA PHE A 128 -2.06 -21.40 4.83
C PHE A 128 -1.22 -22.05 3.73
N GLN A 129 -1.11 -23.38 3.77
CA GLN A 129 -0.51 -24.18 2.70
C GLN A 129 -1.42 -24.22 1.47
N GLU A 130 -0.90 -23.76 0.34
CA GLU A 130 -1.60 -23.74 -0.95
C GLU A 130 -1.68 -25.16 -1.53
N GLY A 131 -2.90 -25.72 -1.56
CA GLY A 131 -3.19 -27.04 -2.11
C GLY A 131 -3.07 -27.09 -3.63
N LYS A 132 -2.19 -27.96 -4.12
CA LYS A 132 -2.04 -28.31 -5.56
C LYS A 132 -3.39 -28.77 -6.14
N ARG A 133 -3.89 -28.11 -7.19
CA ARG A 133 -4.95 -28.65 -8.05
C ARG A 133 -4.32 -29.56 -9.11
N GLN A 134 -4.89 -30.76 -9.26
CA GLN A 134 -4.53 -31.73 -10.29
C GLN A 134 -5.11 -31.31 -11.64
N ASP A 135 -4.29 -31.34 -12.69
CA ASP A 135 -4.73 -31.24 -14.08
C ASP A 135 -5.50 -32.50 -14.46
N VAL A 136 -6.76 -32.35 -14.87
CA VAL A 136 -7.54 -33.43 -15.51
C VAL A 136 -7.39 -33.25 -17.02
N ASP A 137 -6.67 -34.19 -17.62
CA ASP A 137 -6.48 -34.35 -19.05
C ASP A 137 -7.83 -34.76 -19.68
N VAL A 138 -8.39 -33.94 -20.56
CA VAL A 138 -9.56 -34.32 -21.38
C VAL A 138 -9.06 -34.64 -22.79
N SER A 139 -8.84 -35.93 -23.02
CA SER A 139 -8.64 -36.50 -24.35
C SER A 139 -9.95 -36.38 -25.15
N VAL A 140 -9.94 -35.56 -26.20
CA VAL A 140 -10.98 -35.57 -27.25
C VAL A 140 -10.59 -36.66 -28.23
N ASN A 141 -11.41 -37.71 -28.32
CA ASN A 141 -11.30 -38.71 -29.39
C ASN A 141 -12.05 -38.19 -30.62
N ASP A 142 -11.35 -38.09 -31.74
CA ASP A 142 -11.92 -37.97 -33.07
C ASP A 142 -12.56 -39.32 -33.44
N ASP A 143 -13.87 -39.34 -33.70
CA ASP A 143 -14.53 -40.45 -34.39
C ASP A 143 -15.17 -39.93 -35.68
N ASP A 144 -14.47 -40.20 -36.78
CA ASP A 144 -15.00 -40.20 -38.13
C ASP A 144 -16.01 -41.34 -38.28
N SER A 145 -17.21 -41.03 -38.79
CA SER A 145 -18.01 -42.04 -39.48
C SER A 145 -18.78 -41.43 -40.64
N GLU A 146 -18.31 -41.74 -41.85
CA GLU A 146 -19.04 -41.64 -43.11
C GLU A 146 -20.39 -42.37 -43.03
N SER A 147 -21.43 -41.83 -43.68
CA SER A 147 -22.28 -42.65 -44.55
C SER A 147 -23.03 -41.83 -45.59
N SER A 148 -22.91 -42.30 -46.83
CA SER A 148 -23.53 -41.87 -48.07
C SER A 148 -24.98 -42.35 -48.25
N SER A 149 -25.69 -41.73 -49.21
CA SER A 149 -26.92 -42.18 -49.92
C SER A 149 -28.25 -41.98 -49.15
N THR A 150 -29.32 -41.38 -49.68
CA THR A 150 -29.91 -41.41 -51.04
C THR A 150 -30.62 -40.09 -51.34
#